data_AF-A0A1H9HE87-F1
#
_entry.id   AF-A0A1H9HE87-F1
#
_cell.length_a   1.000
_cell.length_b   1.000
_cell.length_c   1.000
_cell.angle_alpha   90.00
_cell.angle_beta   90.00
_cell.angle_gamma   90.00
#
_symmetry.space_group_name_H-M   'P 1'
#
loop_
_entity.id
_entity.type
_entity.pdbx_description
1 polymer ?
#
loop_
_entity_poly.entity_id
_entity_poly.type
_entity_poly.pdbx_seq_one_letter_code
_entity_poly.pdbx_strand_id
1 'polypeptide(L)'
;MNQYVTGAVIKELREKNGMTQLEFSEKLRVSDKTVSKWETGKGYPDITLLEPIAKVFRISVTELISGNPIVNANVSANMMRSKFYVCPVCGNVIHSMGESVITCHGVQLTPLEAEPSDENHMIFIERVENEYYVRIDHPMEKEHYISFIAAASLDEMQMIKLYPEGNAEARFKIRGVRKIFFYCNREGLYVIDVVRGIDDKESGYDHTEERRQLEEAAKKLFG
;
A
#
# COMPACT_ATOMS: atom_id res chain seq x y z
N MET A 1 -6.96 13.35 -33.16
CA MET A 1 -6.37 12.19 -32.45
C MET A 1 -5.34 12.75 -31.48
N ASN A 2 -5.60 12.64 -30.17
CA ASN A 2 -4.75 13.20 -29.11
C ASN A 2 -3.30 12.71 -29.28
N GLN A 3 -2.33 13.63 -29.20
CA GLN A 3 -0.91 13.36 -29.42
C GLN A 3 -0.37 12.43 -28.34
N TYR A 4 -0.35 11.13 -28.61
CA TYR A 4 -0.08 10.07 -27.63
C TYR A 4 1.40 9.86 -27.25
N VAL A 5 2.34 10.64 -27.81
CA VAL A 5 3.68 10.86 -27.26
C VAL A 5 4.07 12.23 -27.78
N THR A 6 3.74 13.28 -27.03
CA THR A 6 3.87 14.65 -27.53
C THR A 6 5.36 14.94 -27.71
N GLY A 7 5.83 15.13 -28.94
CA GLY A 7 7.18 15.62 -29.20
C GLY A 7 7.54 16.87 -28.40
N ALA A 8 6.52 17.68 -28.05
CA ALA A 8 6.61 18.79 -27.13
C ALA A 8 7.14 18.40 -25.74
N VAL A 9 6.73 17.25 -25.18
CA VAL A 9 7.19 16.75 -23.88
C VAL A 9 8.66 16.35 -23.96
N ILE A 10 9.07 15.65 -25.03
CA ILE A 10 10.48 15.29 -25.25
C ILE A 10 11.33 16.56 -25.34
N LYS A 11 10.85 17.57 -26.08
CA LYS A 11 11.52 18.88 -26.19
C LYS A 11 11.64 19.56 -24.84
N GLU A 12 10.55 19.64 -24.08
CA GLU A 12 10.51 20.26 -22.75
C GLU A 12 11.45 19.55 -21.77
N LEU A 13 11.44 18.23 -21.71
CA LEU A 13 12.32 17.43 -20.86
C LEU A 13 13.78 17.61 -21.24
N ARG A 14 14.10 17.63 -22.55
CA ARG A 14 15.44 17.90 -23.06
C ARG A 14 15.93 19.27 -22.61
N GLU A 15 15.11 20.30 -22.78
CA GLU A 15 15.44 21.68 -22.41
C GLU A 15 15.57 21.87 -20.89
N LYS A 16 14.70 21.26 -20.08
CA LYS A 16 14.80 21.24 -18.61
C LYS A 16 16.09 20.59 -18.10
N ASN A 17 16.61 19.60 -18.84
CA ASN A 17 17.87 18.94 -18.53
C ASN A 17 19.09 19.61 -19.19
N GLY A 18 18.91 20.77 -19.85
CA GLY A 18 19.99 21.55 -20.44
C GLY A 18 20.71 20.86 -21.61
N MET A 19 20.06 19.92 -22.29
CA MET A 19 20.66 19.15 -23.39
C MET A 19 20.33 19.76 -24.76
N THR A 20 21.29 19.71 -25.70
CA THR A 20 21.06 19.96 -27.12
C THR A 20 20.43 18.75 -27.81
N GLN A 21 19.83 18.93 -29.01
CA GLN A 21 19.31 17.80 -29.79
C GLN A 21 20.41 16.79 -30.15
N LEU A 22 21.64 17.27 -30.38
CA LEU A 22 22.80 16.42 -30.66
C LEU A 22 23.14 15.54 -29.45
N GLU A 23 23.36 16.14 -28.28
CA GLU A 23 23.72 15.40 -27.05
C GLU A 23 22.63 14.39 -26.65
N PHE A 24 21.36 14.75 -26.86
CA PHE A 24 20.26 13.83 -26.62
C PHE A 24 20.25 12.66 -27.63
N SER A 25 20.50 12.95 -28.91
CA SER A 25 20.55 11.92 -29.96
C SER A 25 21.69 10.93 -29.76
N GLU A 26 22.85 11.39 -29.27
CA GLU A 26 24.01 10.56 -28.96
C GLU A 26 23.70 9.55 -27.84
N LYS A 27 23.00 9.99 -26.78
CA LYS A 27 22.57 9.12 -25.67
C LYS A 27 21.65 7.99 -26.13
N LEU A 28 20.85 8.23 -27.16
CA LEU A 28 19.89 7.28 -27.72
C LEU A 28 20.43 6.51 -28.92
N ARG A 29 21.64 6.84 -29.41
CA ARG A 29 22.23 6.28 -30.64
C ARG A 29 21.34 6.47 -31.87
N VAL A 30 20.69 7.62 -31.97
CA VAL A 30 19.89 8.04 -33.13
C VAL A 30 20.47 9.31 -33.75
N SER A 31 19.99 9.71 -34.92
CA SER A 31 20.39 11.00 -35.51
C SER A 31 19.69 12.18 -34.81
N ASP A 32 20.36 13.32 -34.72
CA ASP A 32 19.80 14.61 -34.32
C ASP A 32 18.57 15.00 -35.16
N LYS A 33 18.58 14.67 -36.46
CA LYS A 33 17.42 14.82 -37.35
C LYS A 33 16.21 14.00 -36.91
N THR A 34 16.45 12.82 -36.34
CA THR A 34 15.39 11.96 -35.80
C THR A 34 14.74 12.63 -34.58
N VAL A 35 15.56 13.16 -33.66
CA VAL A 35 15.08 13.92 -32.50
C VAL A 35 14.28 15.15 -32.95
N SER A 36 14.79 15.91 -33.92
CA SER A 36 14.10 17.09 -34.47
C SER A 36 12.73 16.75 -35.07
N LYS A 37 12.60 15.60 -35.77
CA LYS A 37 11.31 15.11 -36.26
C LYS A 37 10.33 14.81 -35.13
N TRP A 38 10.79 14.18 -34.05
CA TRP A 38 9.96 13.92 -32.87
C TRP A 38 9.47 15.23 -32.27
N GLU A 39 10.37 16.16 -31.95
CA GLU A 39 10.05 17.43 -31.30
C GLU A 39 9.13 18.34 -32.13
N THR A 40 9.14 18.20 -33.45
CA THR A 40 8.28 18.97 -34.37
C THR A 40 6.99 18.24 -34.75
N GLY A 41 6.72 17.06 -34.19
CA GLY A 41 5.52 16.26 -34.49
C GLY A 41 5.52 15.65 -35.90
N LYS A 42 6.67 15.62 -36.58
CA LYS A 42 6.86 15.03 -37.92
C LYS A 42 7.23 13.55 -37.87
N GLY A 43 7.20 12.94 -36.68
CA GLY A 43 7.45 11.53 -36.44
C GLY A 43 7.37 11.22 -34.95
N TYR A 44 7.44 9.94 -34.62
CA TYR A 44 7.40 9.45 -33.23
C TYR A 44 8.62 8.59 -32.94
N PRO A 45 9.08 8.55 -31.67
CA PRO A 45 10.05 7.55 -31.27
C PRO A 45 9.46 6.16 -31.42
N ASP A 46 10.28 5.23 -31.88
CA ASP A 46 9.91 3.82 -31.93
C ASP A 46 9.62 3.30 -30.51
N ILE A 47 8.77 2.27 -30.37
CA ILE A 47 8.43 1.68 -29.07
C ILE A 47 9.67 1.21 -28.32
N THR A 48 10.68 0.72 -29.03
CA THR A 48 11.97 0.29 -28.46
C THR A 48 12.78 1.43 -27.85
N LEU A 49 12.48 2.68 -28.23
CA LEU A 49 13.16 3.88 -27.74
C LEU A 49 12.46 4.50 -26.52
N LEU A 50 11.23 4.09 -26.17
CA LEU A 50 10.50 4.67 -25.05
C LEU A 50 11.20 4.45 -23.70
N GLU A 51 11.67 3.22 -23.43
CA GLU A 51 12.40 2.91 -22.19
C GLU A 51 13.77 3.62 -22.13
N PRO A 52 14.59 3.63 -23.20
CA PRO A 52 15.80 4.47 -23.26
C PRO A 52 15.53 5.95 -23.02
N ILE A 53 14.51 6.54 -23.64
CA ILE A 53 14.14 7.95 -23.47
C ILE A 53 13.76 8.23 -22.01
N ALA A 54 12.89 7.39 -21.43
CA ALA A 54 12.47 7.51 -20.04
C ALA A 54 13.67 7.44 -19.07
N LYS A 55 14.63 6.52 -19.32
CA LYS A 55 15.87 6.42 -18.54
C LYS A 55 16.74 7.66 -18.62
N VAL A 56 16.88 8.28 -19.79
CA VAL A 56 17.67 9.51 -19.97
C VAL A 56 17.09 10.65 -19.13
N PHE A 57 15.77 10.78 -19.10
CA PHE A 57 15.07 11.84 -18.35
C PHE A 57 14.75 11.48 -16.89
N ARG A 58 15.05 10.24 -16.46
CA ARG A 58 14.74 9.71 -15.12
C ARG A 58 13.27 9.78 -14.75
N ILE A 59 12.40 9.54 -15.72
CA ILE A 59 10.95 9.47 -15.55
C ILE A 59 10.44 8.06 -15.87
N SER A 60 9.18 7.78 -15.54
CA SER A 60 8.54 6.54 -15.99
C SER A 60 8.13 6.63 -17.47
N VAL A 61 8.00 5.47 -18.14
CA VAL A 61 7.43 5.42 -19.51
C VAL A 61 6.00 5.96 -19.51
N THR A 62 5.24 5.71 -18.45
CA THR A 62 3.88 6.25 -18.27
C THR A 62 3.89 7.78 -18.25
N GLU A 63 4.81 8.40 -17.52
CA GLU A 63 4.98 9.85 -17.48
C GLU A 63 5.36 10.42 -18.85
N LEU A 64 6.29 9.76 -19.55
CA LEU A 64 6.70 10.13 -20.90
C LEU A 64 5.52 10.12 -21.90
N ILE A 65 4.66 9.10 -21.82
CA ILE A 65 3.53 8.92 -22.75
C ILE A 65 2.35 9.82 -22.38
N SER A 66 2.06 10.00 -21.09
CA SER A 66 0.93 10.80 -20.61
C SER A 66 1.13 12.30 -20.76
N GLY A 67 2.38 12.76 -20.87
CA GLY A 67 2.72 14.18 -21.00
C GLY A 67 2.42 15.01 -19.76
N ASN A 68 2.09 14.36 -18.64
CA ASN A 68 1.85 15.00 -17.35
C ASN A 68 3.08 14.77 -16.47
N PRO A 69 4.00 15.75 -16.36
CA PRO A 69 5.16 15.61 -15.49
C PRO A 69 4.69 15.45 -14.04
N ILE A 70 5.18 14.42 -13.37
CA ILE A 70 4.87 14.16 -11.97
C ILE A 70 5.75 15.11 -11.14
N VAL A 71 5.13 16.15 -10.59
CA VAL A 71 5.83 17.07 -9.69
C VAL A 71 5.87 16.44 -8.30
N ASN A 72 7.08 16.24 -7.77
CA ASN A 72 7.24 15.85 -6.37
C ASN A 72 6.88 17.04 -5.47
N ALA A 73 5.60 17.11 -5.08
CA ALA A 73 5.09 18.12 -4.15
C ALA A 73 5.52 17.88 -2.69
N ASN A 74 6.24 16.78 -2.42
CA ASN A 74 6.70 16.33 -1.11
C ASN A 74 5.69 16.61 0.02
N VAL A 75 4.48 16.09 -0.15
CA VAL A 75 3.36 16.31 0.80
C VAL A 75 3.54 15.62 2.15
N SER A 76 4.71 14.98 2.38
CA SER A 76 5.02 14.13 3.53
C SER A 76 4.06 12.94 3.66
N ALA A 77 4.60 11.72 3.55
CA ALA A 77 3.80 10.50 3.68
C ALA A 77 3.25 10.35 5.11
N ASN A 78 2.09 9.72 5.26
CA ASN A 78 1.40 9.59 6.56
C ASN A 78 1.32 8.13 6.98
N MET A 79 1.84 7.80 8.16
CA MET A 79 1.86 6.43 8.69
C MET A 79 0.46 5.82 8.85
N MET A 80 -0.55 6.64 9.17
CA MET A 80 -1.94 6.19 9.31
C MET A 80 -2.63 5.93 7.96
N ARG A 81 -2.03 6.37 6.84
CA ARG A 81 -2.49 6.09 5.47
C ARG A 81 -1.70 4.96 4.81
N SER A 82 -1.07 4.12 5.63
CA SER A 82 -0.30 2.97 5.18
C SER A 82 -1.12 2.02 4.32
N LYS A 83 -0.48 1.47 3.29
CA LYS A 83 -1.00 0.43 2.42
C LYS A 83 -0.15 -0.81 2.55
N PHE A 84 -0.78 -1.97 2.59
CA PHE A 84 -0.12 -3.27 2.60
C PHE A 84 -0.37 -3.97 1.27
N TYR A 85 0.63 -4.71 0.81
CA TYR A 85 0.58 -5.50 -0.42
C TYR A 85 1.15 -6.86 -0.11
N VAL A 86 0.49 -7.92 -0.56
CA VAL A 86 0.98 -9.28 -0.39
C VAL A 86 1.10 -9.93 -1.76
N CYS A 87 2.28 -10.48 -2.06
CA CYS A 87 2.50 -11.20 -3.30
C CYS A 87 1.89 -12.60 -3.20
N PRO A 88 0.96 -13.00 -4.09
CA PRO A 88 0.34 -14.32 -4.05
C PRO A 88 1.30 -15.46 -4.44
N VAL A 89 2.43 -15.14 -5.07
CA VAL A 89 3.40 -16.15 -5.55
C VAL A 89 4.41 -16.53 -4.46
N CYS A 90 4.96 -15.55 -3.73
CA CYS A 90 6.03 -15.79 -2.76
C CYS A 90 5.68 -15.39 -1.32
N GLY A 91 4.50 -14.83 -1.08
CA GLY A 91 4.08 -14.36 0.24
C GLY A 91 4.83 -13.12 0.74
N ASN A 92 5.58 -12.42 -0.13
CA ASN A 92 6.26 -11.18 0.25
C ASN A 92 5.25 -10.13 0.69
N VAL A 93 5.51 -9.51 1.84
CA VAL A 93 4.67 -8.47 2.44
C VAL A 93 5.39 -7.14 2.26
N ILE A 94 4.73 -6.20 1.60
CA ILE A 94 5.27 -4.87 1.33
C ILE A 94 4.35 -3.84 1.97
N HIS A 95 4.95 -2.85 2.60
CA HIS A 95 4.28 -1.72 3.21
C HIS A 95 4.73 -0.42 2.55
N SER A 96 3.78 0.46 2.26
CA SER A 96 4.04 1.82 1.80
C SER A 96 3.21 2.82 2.59
N MET A 97 3.72 4.05 2.74
CA MET A 97 3.02 5.14 3.44
C MET A 97 2.17 6.02 2.49
N GLY A 98 1.80 5.47 1.33
CA GLY A 98 1.08 6.16 0.27
C GLY A 98 0.82 5.25 -0.93
N GLU A 99 0.18 5.78 -1.96
CA GLU A 99 -0.09 5.05 -3.19
C GLU A 99 1.21 4.71 -3.91
N SER A 100 1.30 3.48 -4.40
CA SER A 100 2.51 2.99 -5.06
C SER A 100 2.12 1.89 -6.04
N VAL A 101 2.77 1.87 -7.20
CA VAL A 101 2.69 0.73 -8.11
C VAL A 101 3.80 -0.23 -7.72
N ILE A 102 3.42 -1.35 -7.11
CA ILE A 102 4.36 -2.38 -6.64
C ILE A 102 4.24 -3.60 -7.53
N THR A 103 5.37 -4.06 -8.06
CA THR A 103 5.44 -5.30 -8.83
C THR A 103 6.29 -6.30 -8.08
N CYS A 104 5.77 -7.51 -7.90
CA CYS A 104 6.49 -8.64 -7.34
C CYS A 104 6.24 -9.88 -8.20
N HIS A 105 7.30 -10.61 -8.58
CA HIS A 105 7.21 -11.74 -9.52
C HIS A 105 6.53 -11.40 -10.86
N GLY A 106 6.70 -10.16 -11.34
CA GLY A 106 6.09 -9.70 -12.59
C GLY A 106 4.59 -9.42 -12.51
N VAL A 107 3.95 -9.62 -11.35
CA VAL A 107 2.55 -9.28 -11.11
C VAL A 107 2.48 -7.93 -10.41
N GLN A 108 1.62 -7.05 -10.90
CA GLN A 108 1.29 -5.81 -10.22
C GLN A 108 0.40 -6.12 -9.03
N LEU A 109 0.84 -5.77 -7.82
CA LEU A 109 0.10 -6.00 -6.60
C LEU A 109 -0.93 -4.88 -6.39
N THR A 110 -2.13 -5.26 -5.95
CA THR A 110 -3.13 -4.32 -5.47
C THR A 110 -2.94 -4.07 -3.99
N PRO A 111 -3.18 -2.84 -3.50
CA PRO A 111 -3.20 -2.59 -2.07
C PRO A 111 -4.34 -3.41 -1.45
N LEU A 112 -4.06 -4.04 -0.31
CA LEU A 112 -5.05 -4.75 0.47
C LEU A 112 -6.03 -3.76 1.10
N GLU A 113 -7.31 -4.11 1.05
CA GLU A 113 -8.38 -3.42 1.76
C GLU A 113 -8.50 -4.05 3.15
N ALA A 114 -8.49 -3.21 4.18
CA ALA A 114 -8.56 -3.66 5.56
C ALA A 114 -10.03 -3.66 6.01
N GLU A 115 -10.48 -4.80 6.51
CA GLU A 115 -11.83 -4.99 7.03
C GLU A 115 -11.81 -5.08 8.57
N PRO A 116 -12.91 -4.76 9.27
CA PRO A 116 -12.99 -5.00 10.71
C PRO A 116 -12.90 -6.51 10.99
N SER A 117 -12.34 -6.85 12.16
CA SER A 117 -12.29 -8.24 12.65
C SER A 117 -13.67 -8.90 12.66
N ASP A 118 -13.73 -10.16 12.24
CA ASP A 118 -14.94 -11.00 12.23
C ASP A 118 -14.89 -12.11 13.31
N GLU A 119 -15.88 -13.02 13.28
CA GLU A 119 -16.01 -14.15 14.21
C GLU A 119 -14.91 -15.21 14.04
N ASN A 120 -14.35 -15.38 12.85
CA ASN A 120 -13.29 -16.35 12.55
C ASN A 120 -11.88 -15.79 12.81
N HIS A 121 -11.78 -14.47 13.01
CA HIS A 121 -10.53 -13.75 13.16
C HIS A 121 -10.48 -12.93 14.45
N MET A 122 -11.00 -13.48 15.55
CA MET A 122 -11.07 -12.76 16.82
C MET A 122 -9.68 -12.37 17.32
N ILE A 123 -9.46 -11.06 17.45
CA ILE A 123 -8.23 -10.49 18.00
C ILE A 123 -8.39 -10.15 19.49
N PHE A 124 -7.41 -10.57 20.28
CA PHE A 124 -7.28 -10.29 21.69
C PHE A 124 -6.05 -9.41 21.90
N ILE A 125 -6.23 -8.28 22.56
CA ILE A 125 -5.15 -7.32 22.82
C ILE A 125 -5.07 -7.11 24.33
N GLU A 126 -3.96 -7.51 24.91
CA GLU A 126 -3.67 -7.35 26.33
C GLU A 126 -2.50 -6.38 26.51
N ARG A 127 -2.60 -5.52 27.53
CA ARG A 127 -1.50 -4.66 27.91
C ARG A 127 -0.63 -5.37 28.94
N VAL A 128 0.64 -5.57 28.60
CA VAL A 128 1.64 -6.14 29.51
C VAL A 128 2.78 -5.13 29.64
N GLU A 129 2.86 -4.47 30.79
CA GLU A 129 3.81 -3.38 31.06
C GLU A 129 3.75 -2.25 30.00
N ASN A 130 4.76 -2.19 29.12
CA ASN A 130 4.92 -1.19 28.06
C ASN A 130 4.68 -1.77 26.65
N GLU A 131 4.11 -2.97 26.57
CA GLU A 131 3.83 -3.68 25.33
C GLU A 131 2.35 -4.06 25.22
N TYR A 132 1.84 -4.10 23.99
CA TYR A 132 0.64 -4.83 23.63
C TYR A 132 1.05 -6.24 23.27
N TYR A 133 0.50 -7.21 24.00
CA TYR A 133 0.49 -8.61 23.59
C TYR A 133 -0.79 -8.86 22.79
N VAL A 134 -0.61 -9.24 21.53
CA VAL A 134 -1.70 -9.46 20.58
C VAL A 134 -1.75 -10.94 20.28
N ARG A 135 -2.93 -11.54 20.43
CA ARG A 135 -3.21 -12.93 20.06
C ARG A 135 -4.43 -12.95 19.14
N ILE A 136 -4.33 -13.67 18.04
CA ILE A 136 -5.45 -13.88 17.12
C ILE A 136 -5.90 -15.32 17.29
N ASP A 137 -7.19 -15.53 17.53
CA ASP A 137 -7.78 -16.86 17.54
C ASP A 137 -8.06 -17.30 16.11
N HIS A 138 -7.06 -17.93 15.51
CA HIS A 138 -7.08 -18.34 14.10
C HIS A 138 -6.18 -19.57 13.88
N PRO A 139 -6.55 -20.51 12.97
CA PRO A 139 -5.71 -21.64 12.62
C PRO A 139 -4.33 -21.22 12.09
N MET A 140 -3.27 -21.95 12.47
CA MET A 140 -1.92 -21.72 11.96
C MET A 140 -1.41 -22.97 11.25
N GLU A 141 -2.12 -23.38 10.21
CA GLU A 141 -1.82 -24.55 9.39
C GLU A 141 -0.92 -24.19 8.21
N LYS A 142 -0.33 -25.20 7.56
CA LYS A 142 0.54 -25.02 6.38
C LYS A 142 -0.09 -24.19 5.27
N GLU A 143 -1.40 -24.33 5.06
CA GLU A 143 -2.12 -23.69 3.97
C GLU A 143 -3.05 -22.56 4.44
N HIS A 144 -3.26 -22.40 5.75
CA HIS A 144 -4.15 -21.39 6.32
C HIS A 144 -3.54 -20.83 7.60
N TYR A 145 -3.05 -19.58 7.54
CA TYR A 145 -2.32 -18.98 8.64
C TYR A 145 -2.33 -17.45 8.55
N ILE A 146 -2.09 -16.81 9.69
CA ILE A 146 -1.79 -15.38 9.76
C ILE A 146 -0.36 -15.16 9.28
N SER A 147 -0.19 -14.36 8.23
CA SER A 147 1.12 -14.08 7.64
C SER A 147 1.88 -13.00 8.39
N PHE A 148 1.20 -11.97 8.91
CA PHE A 148 1.84 -10.92 9.68
C PHE A 148 0.84 -10.22 10.59
N ILE A 149 1.37 -9.57 11.63
CA ILE A 149 0.65 -8.61 12.46
C ILE A 149 1.46 -7.31 12.44
N ALA A 150 0.77 -6.17 12.30
CA ALA A 150 1.39 -4.86 12.25
C ALA A 150 0.68 -3.87 13.18
N ALA A 151 1.44 -3.10 13.95
CA ALA A 151 0.94 -2.04 14.81
C ALA A 151 1.37 -0.68 14.27
N ALA A 152 0.40 0.20 14.01
CA ALA A 152 0.63 1.53 13.46
C ALA A 152 0.40 2.61 14.53
N SER A 153 1.39 3.48 14.70
CA SER A 153 1.26 4.75 15.42
C SER A 153 1.34 5.92 14.42
N LEU A 154 1.36 7.16 14.92
CA LEU A 154 1.57 8.33 14.06
C LEU A 154 2.99 8.37 13.48
N ASP A 155 3.96 7.82 14.20
CA ASP A 155 5.38 8.03 13.93
C ASP A 155 6.08 6.75 13.44
N GLU A 156 5.55 5.57 13.77
CA GLU A 156 6.18 4.28 13.44
C GLU A 156 5.16 3.20 13.03
N MET A 157 5.65 2.28 12.21
CA MET A 157 5.00 0.99 11.93
C MET A 157 5.88 -0.10 12.51
N GLN A 158 5.33 -0.90 13.41
CA GLN A 158 5.97 -2.12 13.90
C GLN A 158 5.31 -3.31 13.19
N MET A 159 6.08 -4.18 12.55
CA MET A 159 5.55 -5.34 11.83
C MET A 159 6.28 -6.61 12.25
N ILE A 160 5.52 -7.65 12.55
CA ILE A 160 6.03 -8.97 12.90
C ILE A 160 5.50 -9.98 11.87
N LYS A 161 6.43 -10.65 11.19
CA LYS A 161 6.11 -11.76 10.28
C LYS A 161 5.82 -13.01 11.10
N LEU A 162 4.73 -13.68 10.76
CA LEU A 162 4.36 -14.98 11.29
C LEU A 162 4.47 -16.05 10.20
N TYR A 163 4.59 -17.30 10.62
CA TYR A 163 4.78 -18.43 9.72
C TYR A 163 3.80 -19.54 10.07
N PRO A 164 3.45 -20.41 9.09
CA PRO A 164 2.62 -21.58 9.35
C PRO A 164 3.18 -22.44 10.50
N GLU A 165 2.30 -23.17 11.18
CA GLU A 165 2.62 -24.08 12.30
C GLU A 165 3.20 -23.38 13.54
N GLY A 166 3.24 -22.04 13.55
CA GLY A 166 3.61 -21.22 14.70
C GLY A 166 2.40 -20.67 15.46
N ASN A 167 2.66 -19.81 16.45
CA ASN A 167 1.61 -19.12 17.20
C ASN A 167 1.11 -17.89 16.43
N ALA A 168 -0.20 -17.65 16.45
CA ALA A 168 -0.84 -16.44 15.93
C ALA A 168 -0.75 -15.29 16.94
N GLU A 169 0.46 -14.93 17.37
CA GLU A 169 0.68 -13.94 18.42
C GLU A 169 1.88 -13.03 18.14
N ALA A 170 1.84 -11.81 18.67
CA ALA A 170 2.90 -10.82 18.51
C ALA A 170 2.93 -9.83 19.69
N ARG A 171 4.10 -9.20 19.90
CA ARG A 171 4.27 -8.15 20.90
C ARG A 171 4.69 -6.84 20.25
N PHE A 172 4.04 -5.74 20.61
CA PHE A 172 4.33 -4.42 20.07
C PHE A 172 4.53 -3.42 21.20
N LYS A 173 5.49 -2.51 21.06
CA LYS A 173 5.64 -1.41 22.02
C LYS A 173 4.45 -0.48 21.89
N ILE A 174 3.86 -0.06 23.01
CA ILE A 174 2.61 0.73 23.00
C ILE A 174 2.77 2.03 22.22
N ARG A 175 3.89 2.76 22.36
CA ARG A 175 4.37 3.94 21.57
C ARG A 175 3.32 4.73 20.76
N GLY A 176 2.16 5.03 21.38
CA GLY A 176 1.05 5.70 20.70
C GLY A 176 0.41 4.93 19.54
N VAL A 177 0.58 3.61 19.46
CA VAL A 177 -0.13 2.70 18.55
C VAL A 177 -1.63 2.97 18.64
N ARG A 178 -2.23 3.16 17.47
CA ARG A 178 -3.64 3.47 17.29
C ARG A 178 -4.38 2.37 16.55
N LYS A 179 -3.69 1.63 15.69
CA LYS A 179 -4.28 0.56 14.88
C LYS A 179 -3.42 -0.68 14.91
N ILE A 180 -4.06 -1.83 14.98
CA ILE A 180 -3.40 -3.13 14.76
C ILE A 180 -4.04 -3.75 13.52
N PHE A 181 -3.19 -4.21 12.62
CA PHE A 181 -3.54 -4.91 11.41
C PHE A 181 -3.03 -6.34 11.49
N PHE A 182 -3.74 -7.27 10.87
CA PHE A 182 -3.23 -8.62 10.65
C PHE A 182 -3.77 -9.18 9.35
N TYR A 183 -3.02 -10.08 8.73
CA TYR A 183 -3.37 -10.62 7.42
C TYR A 183 -3.47 -12.14 7.47
N CYS A 184 -4.64 -12.66 7.14
CA CYS A 184 -4.88 -14.06 6.83
C CYS A 184 -4.54 -14.32 5.35
N ASN A 185 -3.80 -15.38 5.07
CA ASN A 185 -3.42 -15.72 3.69
C ASN A 185 -4.58 -16.14 2.78
N ARG A 186 -5.76 -16.44 3.35
CA ARG A 186 -6.97 -16.82 2.60
C ARG A 186 -8.01 -15.71 2.58
N GLU A 187 -8.27 -15.09 3.73
CA GLU A 187 -9.43 -14.22 3.93
C GLU A 187 -9.10 -12.73 3.87
N GLY A 188 -7.81 -12.35 3.92
CA GLY A 188 -7.36 -11.00 3.62
C GLY A 188 -6.85 -10.23 4.84
N LEU A 189 -6.96 -8.89 4.78
CA LEU A 189 -6.40 -7.97 5.75
C LEU A 189 -7.49 -7.47 6.70
N TYR A 190 -7.19 -7.51 7.98
CA TYR A 190 -8.07 -7.02 9.03
C TYR A 190 -7.44 -5.87 9.80
N VAL A 191 -8.27 -5.02 10.40
CA VAL A 191 -7.86 -3.89 11.24
C VAL A 191 -8.74 -3.73 12.47
N ILE A 192 -8.12 -3.35 13.58
CA ILE A 192 -8.79 -2.89 14.78
C ILE A 192 -8.18 -1.57 15.26
N ASP A 193 -9.03 -0.64 15.68
CA ASP A 193 -8.61 0.57 16.36
C ASP A 193 -8.36 0.28 17.85
N VAL A 194 -7.15 0.58 18.31
CA VAL A 194 -6.78 0.49 19.72
C VAL A 194 -7.29 1.75 20.40
N VAL A 195 -8.48 1.66 21.01
CA VAL A 195 -9.06 2.77 21.76
C VAL A 195 -8.19 3.07 22.98
N ARG A 196 -7.92 4.36 23.23
CA ARG A 196 -7.36 4.81 24.52
C ARG A 196 -8.43 4.59 25.60
N GLY A 197 -8.44 3.40 26.20
CA GLY A 197 -9.46 3.04 27.20
C GLY A 197 -9.41 1.61 27.73
N ILE A 198 -8.52 0.74 27.25
CA ILE A 198 -8.41 -0.66 27.73
C ILE A 198 -7.90 -0.75 29.21
N ASP A 199 -7.83 0.35 29.95
CA ASP A 199 -7.41 0.32 31.36
C ASP A 199 -7.98 1.43 32.26
N ASP A 200 -9.21 1.90 32.00
CA ASP A 200 -10.09 2.22 33.12
C ASP A 200 -10.95 0.97 33.33
N LYS A 201 -10.75 0.26 34.43
CA LYS A 201 -11.47 -0.94 34.84
C LYS A 201 -12.99 -0.76 34.78
N GLU A 202 -13.61 -0.92 33.62
CA GLU A 202 -15.06 -1.09 33.40
C GLU A 202 -15.36 -1.12 31.89
N SER A 203 -14.92 -2.17 31.18
CA SER A 203 -15.54 -2.57 29.91
C SER A 203 -14.97 -3.90 29.44
N GLY A 204 -15.45 -4.99 30.06
CA GLY A 204 -15.74 -6.15 29.23
C GLY A 204 -16.76 -5.67 28.19
N TYR A 205 -16.46 -5.84 26.91
CA TYR A 205 -17.40 -5.59 25.82
C TYR A 205 -18.49 -6.67 25.91
N ASP A 206 -19.37 -6.52 26.89
CA ASP A 206 -20.56 -7.34 27.06
C ASP A 206 -21.73 -6.58 26.44
N HIS A 207 -22.08 -6.94 25.21
CA HIS A 207 -23.25 -6.43 24.50
C HIS A 207 -24.58 -6.90 25.12
N THR A 208 -24.63 -7.29 26.40
CA THR A 208 -25.86 -7.74 27.07
C THR A 208 -26.94 -6.65 27.12
N GLU A 209 -26.57 -5.38 27.30
CA GLU A 209 -27.52 -4.27 27.35
C GLU A 209 -28.12 -3.96 25.97
N GLU A 210 -27.29 -3.92 24.92
CA GLU A 210 -27.73 -3.74 23.53
C GLU A 210 -28.55 -4.92 23.01
N ARG A 211 -28.19 -6.16 23.37
CA ARG A 211 -29.01 -7.35 23.10
C ARG A 211 -30.37 -7.27 23.78
N ARG A 212 -30.43 -6.86 25.06
CA ARG A 212 -31.69 -6.69 25.78
C ARG A 212 -32.58 -5.61 25.17
N GLN A 213 -32.01 -4.50 24.73
CA GLN A 213 -32.76 -3.42 24.08
C GLN A 213 -33.30 -3.85 22.71
N LEU A 214 -32.50 -4.59 21.93
CA LEU A 214 -32.94 -5.16 20.66
C LEU A 214 -34.01 -6.25 20.85
N GLU A 215 -33.88 -7.10 21.89
CA GLU A 215 -34.89 -8.08 22.26
C GLU A 215 -36.19 -7.43 22.73
N GLU A 216 -36.15 -6.37 23.55
CA GLU A 216 -37.34 -5.62 23.96
C GLU A 216 -38.00 -4.88 22.79
N ALA A 217 -37.21 -4.29 21.89
CA ALA A 217 -37.71 -3.64 20.68
C ALA A 217 -38.38 -4.65 19.74
N ALA A 218 -37.76 -5.83 19.55
CA ALA A 218 -38.34 -6.91 18.76
C ALA A 218 -39.63 -7.45 19.41
N LYS A 219 -39.68 -7.56 20.74
CA LYS A 219 -40.88 -7.98 21.49
C LYS A 219 -42.04 -6.98 21.39
N LYS A 220 -41.75 -5.69 21.18
CA LYS A 220 -42.77 -4.65 20.93
C LYS A 220 -43.24 -4.58 19.47
N LEU A 221 -42.42 -5.04 18.52
CA LEU A 221 -42.72 -5.01 17.09
C LEU A 221 -43.39 -6.30 16.59
N PHE A 222 -43.10 -7.43 17.23
CA PHE A 222 -43.54 -8.77 16.80
C PHE A 222 -44.24 -9.57 17.90
N GLY A 223 -44.55 -8.95 19.04
CA GLY A 223 -45.35 -9.51 20.14
C GLY A 223 -46.68 -8.78 20.28
#